data_AF-A0A2A5NRE7-F1
#
_entry.id   AF-A0A2A5NRE7-F1
#
_cell.length_a   1.000
_cell.length_b   1.000
_cell.length_c   1.000
_cell.angle_alpha   90.00
_cell.angle_beta   90.00
_cell.angle_gamma   90.00
#
_symmetry.space_group_name_H-M   'P 1'
#
loop_
_entity.id
_entity.type
_entity.pdbx_description
1 polymer ?
#
loop_
_entity_poly.entity_id
_entity_poly.type
_entity_poly.pdbx_seq_one_letter_code
_entity_poly.pdbx_strand_id
1 'polypeptide(L)'
;MTRSEHDQSVRYPREIAAAVTLRAACAALTGGPGDRPLRSSESVAVLTACTALATRFAIIAFLADGGADPRSVRPFEPFHDETPPALLGRGPAPDPDRIRTAGERAADAWRSWRAGQDPDGWAAGAAGALALASWCSWAVGSAERARIRAVYALETVPDEPLAGLVLRTVRAGNAPVWER
;
A
#
# COMPACT_ATOMS: atom_id res chain seq x y z
N MET A 1 34.60 1.13 -7.50
CA MET A 1 33.73 1.30 -6.32
C MET A 1 32.94 0.01 -6.16
N THR A 2 33.51 -0.96 -5.45
CA THR A 2 33.02 -2.33 -5.32
C THR A 2 32.01 -2.37 -4.18
N ARG A 3 30.73 -2.52 -4.53
CA ARG A 3 29.63 -2.68 -3.56
C ARG A 3 29.78 -4.06 -2.93
N SER A 4 30.04 -4.12 -1.62
CA SER A 4 30.32 -5.35 -0.89
C SER A 4 29.11 -6.30 -0.89
N GLU A 5 29.34 -7.60 -1.04
CA GLU A 5 28.34 -8.68 -1.02
C GLU A 5 27.48 -8.67 0.27
N HIS A 6 27.99 -8.08 1.35
CA HIS A 6 27.25 -7.84 2.57
C HIS A 6 26.04 -6.90 2.37
N ASP A 7 26.17 -5.89 1.51
CA ASP A 7 25.10 -4.91 1.19
C ASP A 7 23.97 -5.56 0.35
N GLN A 8 24.28 -6.63 -0.38
CA GLN A 8 23.28 -7.45 -1.07
C GLN A 8 22.52 -8.34 -0.08
N SER A 9 23.20 -8.95 0.89
CA SER A 9 22.58 -9.84 1.88
C SER A 9 21.54 -9.15 2.79
N VAL A 10 21.63 -7.82 2.99
CA VAL A 10 20.68 -7.02 3.78
C VAL A 10 19.48 -6.52 2.98
N ARG A 11 19.56 -6.50 1.64
CA ARG A 11 18.49 -5.98 0.75
C ARG A 11 17.34 -6.99 0.57
N TYR A 12 17.65 -8.26 0.38
CA TYR A 12 16.67 -9.33 0.15
C TYR A 12 15.78 -9.69 1.35
N PRO A 13 16.22 -9.62 2.63
CA PRO A 13 15.39 -9.96 3.78
C PRO A 13 14.07 -9.19 3.84
N ARG A 14 14.07 -7.89 3.51
CA ARG A 14 12.86 -7.05 3.58
C ARG A 14 11.89 -7.32 2.43
N GLU A 15 12.40 -7.52 1.22
CA GLU A 15 11.57 -7.86 0.06
C GLU A 15 10.96 -9.27 0.21
N ILE A 16 11.74 -10.23 0.72
CA ILE A 16 11.24 -11.56 1.07
C ILE A 16 10.18 -11.49 2.17
N ALA A 17 10.45 -10.75 3.26
CA ALA A 17 9.49 -10.56 4.33
C ALA A 17 8.18 -9.92 3.82
N ALA A 18 8.28 -8.89 2.97
CA ALA A 18 7.13 -8.26 2.34
C ALA A 18 6.33 -9.26 1.50
N ALA A 19 7.01 -10.07 0.67
CA ALA A 19 6.37 -11.09 -0.16
C ALA A 19 5.67 -12.18 0.67
N VAL A 20 6.32 -12.68 1.73
CA VAL A 20 5.76 -13.72 2.62
C VAL A 20 4.55 -13.20 3.40
N THR A 21 4.57 -11.93 3.81
CA THR A 21 3.47 -11.30 4.58
C THR A 21 2.32 -10.80 3.71
N LEU A 22 2.48 -10.74 2.39
CA LEU A 22 1.53 -10.13 1.44
C LEU A 22 0.08 -10.61 1.64
N ARG A 23 -0.14 -11.92 1.70
CA ARG A 23 -1.49 -12.49 1.85
C ARG A 23 -2.12 -12.14 3.20
N ALA A 24 -1.31 -12.10 4.26
CA ALA A 24 -1.77 -11.69 5.58
C ALA A 24 -2.12 -10.20 5.60
N ALA A 25 -1.36 -9.35 4.89
CA ALA A 25 -1.69 -7.94 4.71
C ALA A 25 -3.01 -7.75 3.94
N CYS A 26 -3.21 -8.46 2.82
CA CYS A 26 -4.46 -8.43 2.06
C CYS A 26 -5.67 -8.84 2.91
N ALA A 27 -5.52 -9.89 3.72
CA ALA A 27 -6.55 -10.34 4.65
C ALA A 27 -6.81 -9.31 5.75
N ALA A 28 -5.76 -8.68 6.31
CA ALA A 28 -5.89 -7.62 7.30
C ALA A 28 -6.61 -6.39 6.75
N LEU A 29 -6.35 -6.01 5.49
CA LEU A 29 -6.94 -4.83 4.87
C LEU A 29 -8.42 -5.00 4.52
N THR A 30 -8.88 -6.24 4.28
CA THR A 30 -10.24 -6.52 3.77
C THR A 30 -11.10 -7.36 4.73
N GLY A 31 -10.51 -8.01 5.72
CA GLY A 31 -11.19 -9.02 6.55
C GLY A 31 -11.96 -8.44 7.74
N GLY A 32 -13.18 -8.90 7.94
CA GLY A 32 -14.04 -8.53 9.08
C GLY A 32 -14.62 -7.11 8.98
N PRO A 33 -15.45 -6.70 9.97
CA PRO A 33 -16.19 -5.43 9.94
C PRO A 33 -15.29 -4.20 9.73
N GLY A 34 -15.74 -3.23 8.94
CA GLY A 34 -14.94 -2.07 8.53
C GLY A 34 -14.53 -1.14 9.67
N ASP A 35 -15.27 -1.15 10.78
CA ASP A 35 -15.03 -0.39 12.01
C ASP A 35 -14.07 -1.08 12.99
N ARG A 36 -13.72 -2.36 12.73
CA ARG A 36 -12.79 -3.10 13.59
C ARG A 36 -11.37 -2.56 13.44
N PRO A 37 -10.73 -2.14 14.54
CA PRO A 37 -9.32 -1.75 14.52
C PRO A 37 -8.41 -2.92 14.11
N LEU A 38 -7.27 -2.59 13.49
CA LEU A 38 -6.21 -3.57 13.25
C LEU A 38 -5.63 -4.06 14.58
N ARG A 39 -5.48 -5.38 14.72
CA ARG A 39 -4.67 -6.00 15.77
C ARG A 39 -3.20 -5.69 15.50
N SER A 40 -2.36 -5.75 16.54
CA SER A 40 -0.93 -5.48 16.39
C SER A 40 -0.25 -6.36 15.34
N SER A 41 -0.58 -7.64 15.27
CA SER A 41 -0.03 -8.56 14.26
C SER A 41 -0.49 -8.24 12.83
N GLU A 42 -1.73 -7.76 12.67
CA GLU A 42 -2.27 -7.33 11.38
C GLU A 42 -1.59 -6.03 10.91
N SER A 43 -1.37 -5.09 11.83
CA SER A 43 -0.61 -3.87 11.57
C SER A 43 0.83 -4.20 11.12
N VAL A 44 1.52 -5.09 11.84
CA VAL A 44 2.87 -5.56 11.45
C VAL A 44 2.86 -6.18 10.05
N ALA A 45 1.88 -7.02 9.71
CA ALA A 45 1.78 -7.61 8.38
C ALA A 45 1.59 -6.53 7.29
N VAL A 46 0.72 -5.54 7.51
CA VAL A 46 0.51 -4.43 6.58
C VAL A 46 1.78 -3.61 6.39
N LEU A 47 2.45 -3.21 7.49
CA LEU A 47 3.70 -2.46 7.42
C LEU A 47 4.80 -3.26 6.72
N THR A 48 4.89 -4.57 6.97
CA THR A 48 5.92 -5.44 6.37
C THR A 48 5.70 -5.51 4.87
N ALA A 49 4.48 -5.87 4.46
CA ALA A 49 4.12 -5.96 3.05
C ALA A 49 4.32 -4.63 2.34
N CYS A 50 4.01 -3.49 2.97
CA CYS A 50 4.15 -2.18 2.34
C CYS A 50 5.59 -1.69 2.18
N THR A 51 6.58 -2.38 2.75
CA THR A 51 8.00 -2.02 2.61
C THR A 51 8.49 -2.15 1.17
N ALA A 52 7.99 -3.14 0.42
CA ALA A 52 8.32 -3.32 -0.99
C ALA A 52 7.28 -2.63 -1.91
N LEU A 53 7.72 -2.14 -3.06
CA LEU A 53 6.82 -1.53 -4.06
C LEU A 53 5.99 -2.59 -4.79
N ALA A 54 6.64 -3.70 -5.16
CA ALA A 54 6.02 -4.82 -5.87
C ALA A 54 4.78 -5.38 -5.13
N THR A 55 4.90 -5.60 -3.83
CA THR A 55 3.78 -6.03 -2.98
C THR A 55 2.65 -5.00 -2.93
N ARG A 56 2.94 -3.70 -2.97
CA ARG A 56 1.90 -2.66 -3.03
C ARG A 56 1.17 -2.66 -4.36
N PHE A 57 1.83 -2.95 -5.47
CA PHE A 57 1.17 -3.15 -6.76
C PHE A 57 0.24 -4.36 -6.72
N ALA A 58 0.69 -5.47 -6.12
CA ALA A 58 -0.14 -6.64 -5.91
C ALA A 58 -1.36 -6.35 -5.01
N ILE A 59 -1.17 -5.58 -3.92
CA ILE A 59 -2.27 -5.15 -3.05
C ILE A 59 -3.27 -4.28 -3.82
N ILE A 60 -2.80 -3.32 -4.63
CA ILE A 60 -3.66 -2.45 -5.43
C ILE A 60 -4.48 -3.26 -6.44
N ALA A 61 -3.86 -4.21 -7.14
CA ALA A 61 -4.57 -5.12 -8.04
C ALA A 61 -5.63 -5.95 -7.29
N PHE A 62 -5.25 -6.52 -6.14
CA PHE A 62 -6.15 -7.28 -5.26
C PHE A 62 -7.32 -6.46 -4.69
N LEU A 63 -7.09 -5.18 -4.37
CA LEU A 63 -8.13 -4.29 -3.87
C LEU A 63 -9.08 -3.87 -4.99
N ALA A 64 -8.56 -3.68 -6.20
CA ALA A 64 -9.34 -3.34 -7.37
C ALA A 64 -10.23 -4.52 -7.84
N ASP A 65 -9.75 -5.75 -7.68
CA ASP A 65 -10.55 -6.96 -7.86
C ASP A 65 -11.38 -7.26 -6.61
N GLY A 66 -12.63 -6.78 -6.59
CA GLY A 66 -13.54 -6.93 -5.45
C GLY A 66 -13.82 -8.37 -5.03
N GLY A 67 -13.65 -9.34 -5.94
CA GLY A 67 -13.92 -10.77 -5.70
C GLY A 67 -12.70 -11.59 -5.28
N ALA A 68 -11.49 -11.03 -5.33
CA ALA A 68 -10.27 -11.78 -5.08
C ALA A 68 -10.18 -12.29 -3.62
N ASP A 69 -9.82 -13.58 -3.46
CA ASP A 69 -9.43 -14.17 -2.18
C ASP A 69 -8.03 -13.69 -1.79
N PRO A 70 -7.82 -13.12 -0.58
CA PRO A 70 -6.49 -12.79 -0.07
C PRO A 70 -5.43 -13.90 -0.21
N ARG A 71 -5.86 -15.17 -0.18
CA ARG A 71 -4.97 -16.34 -0.31
C ARG A 71 -4.44 -16.55 -1.73
N SER A 72 -5.10 -16.02 -2.76
CA SER A 72 -4.68 -16.16 -4.15
C SER A 72 -3.60 -15.14 -4.54
N VAL A 73 -3.43 -14.07 -3.76
CA VAL A 73 -2.51 -12.97 -4.05
C VAL A 73 -1.07 -13.47 -4.12
N ARG A 74 -0.35 -13.00 -5.14
CA ARG A 74 1.08 -13.24 -5.37
C ARG A 74 1.80 -11.90 -5.48
N PRO A 75 3.09 -11.82 -5.10
CA PRO A 75 3.88 -10.61 -5.33
C PRO A 75 3.91 -10.26 -6.82
N PHE A 76 3.88 -8.96 -7.13
CA PHE A 76 4.08 -8.46 -8.48
C PHE A 76 5.49 -8.78 -8.96
N GLU A 77 5.62 -9.30 -10.18
CA GLU A 77 6.87 -9.65 -10.81
C GLU A 77 7.18 -8.69 -11.98
N PRO A 78 8.04 -7.68 -11.81
CA PRO A 78 8.17 -6.56 -12.76
C PRO A 78 8.59 -6.91 -14.19
N PHE A 79 9.18 -8.09 -14.40
CA PHE A 79 9.62 -8.55 -15.72
C PHE A 79 8.55 -9.36 -16.47
N HIS A 80 7.51 -9.79 -15.76
CA HIS A 80 6.51 -10.73 -16.28
C HIS A 80 5.08 -10.19 -16.16
N ASP A 81 4.82 -9.38 -15.14
CA ASP A 81 3.50 -8.82 -14.88
C ASP A 81 3.34 -7.45 -15.55
N GLU A 82 2.16 -7.23 -16.13
CA GLU A 82 1.75 -5.91 -16.57
C GLU A 82 1.48 -4.99 -15.38
N THR A 83 1.90 -3.73 -15.49
CA THR A 83 1.59 -2.72 -14.46
C THR A 83 0.08 -2.63 -14.24
N PRO A 84 -0.44 -2.79 -13.01
CA PRO A 84 -1.87 -2.84 -12.77
C PRO A 84 -2.59 -1.58 -13.28
N PRO A 85 -3.64 -1.69 -14.14
CA PRO A 85 -4.38 -0.53 -14.65
C PRO A 85 -5.05 0.27 -13.53
N ALA A 86 -5.34 -0.38 -12.40
CA ALA A 86 -5.87 0.24 -11.19
C ALA A 86 -4.96 1.32 -10.58
N LEU A 87 -3.64 1.28 -10.83
CA LEU A 87 -2.73 2.38 -10.45
C LEU A 87 -3.10 3.71 -11.12
N LEU A 88 -3.68 3.63 -12.30
CA LEU A 88 -4.13 4.77 -13.11
C LEU A 88 -5.64 4.97 -13.05
N GLY A 89 -6.35 4.23 -12.20
CA GLY A 89 -7.78 4.43 -12.00
C GLY A 89 -8.61 3.86 -13.14
N ARG A 90 -8.09 2.80 -13.80
CA ARG A 90 -8.69 2.16 -14.98
C ARG A 90 -9.06 0.71 -14.69
N GLY A 91 -10.01 0.20 -15.46
CA GLY A 91 -10.58 -1.14 -15.31
C GLY A 91 -11.95 -1.10 -14.62
N PRO A 92 -12.50 -2.26 -14.25
CA PRO A 92 -13.80 -2.36 -13.60
C PRO A 92 -13.87 -1.55 -12.30
N ALA A 93 -15.04 -1.01 -12.00
CA ALA A 93 -15.29 -0.29 -10.75
C ALA A 93 -15.06 -1.20 -9.54
N PRO A 94 -14.11 -0.85 -8.64
CA PRO A 94 -13.89 -1.62 -7.43
C PRO A 94 -15.01 -1.37 -6.42
N ASP A 95 -15.18 -2.30 -5.48
CA ASP A 95 -16.08 -2.11 -4.34
C ASP A 95 -15.61 -0.92 -3.48
N PRO A 96 -16.37 0.20 -3.44
CA PRO A 96 -15.91 1.40 -2.77
C PRO A 96 -15.85 1.24 -1.24
N ASP A 97 -16.64 0.34 -0.64
CA ASP A 97 -16.59 0.07 0.80
C ASP A 97 -15.30 -0.67 1.15
N ARG A 98 -14.96 -1.71 0.37
CA ARG A 98 -13.69 -2.42 0.47
C ARG A 98 -12.48 -1.49 0.36
N ILE A 99 -12.47 -0.59 -0.62
CA ILE A 99 -11.38 0.39 -0.79
C ILE A 99 -11.30 1.35 0.40
N ARG A 100 -12.44 1.87 0.89
CA ARG A 100 -12.46 2.76 2.07
C ARG A 100 -11.94 2.05 3.31
N THR A 101 -12.41 0.84 3.61
CA THR A 101 -11.94 0.05 4.75
C THR A 101 -10.43 -0.23 4.66
N ALA A 102 -9.94 -0.67 3.51
CA ALA A 102 -8.52 -0.90 3.31
C ALA A 102 -7.70 0.39 3.50
N GLY A 103 -8.19 1.52 2.99
CA GLY A 103 -7.55 2.82 3.15
C GLY A 103 -7.49 3.30 4.60
N GLU A 104 -8.55 3.13 5.38
CA GLU A 104 -8.52 3.47 6.81
C GLU A 104 -7.57 2.58 7.60
N ARG A 105 -7.60 1.27 7.36
CA ARG A 105 -6.73 0.31 8.04
C ARG A 105 -5.25 0.53 7.72
N ALA A 106 -4.92 0.83 6.47
CA ALA A 106 -3.55 1.18 6.10
C ALA A 106 -3.09 2.49 6.78
N ALA A 107 -3.97 3.48 6.93
CA ALA A 107 -3.68 4.69 7.68
C ALA A 107 -3.56 4.44 9.20
N ASP A 108 -4.35 3.52 9.76
CA ASP A 108 -4.23 3.07 11.15
C ASP A 108 -2.88 2.41 11.42
N ALA A 109 -2.40 1.55 10.52
CA ALA A 109 -1.09 0.92 10.65
C ALA A 109 0.03 1.97 10.75
N TRP A 110 -0.02 3.01 9.90
CA TRP A 110 0.91 4.14 9.99
C TRP A 110 0.76 4.91 11.31
N ARG A 111 -0.47 5.19 11.77
CA ARG A 111 -0.71 5.87 13.06
C ARG A 111 -0.14 5.08 14.24
N SER A 112 -0.36 3.77 14.26
CA SER A 112 0.16 2.87 15.29
C SER A 112 1.69 2.86 15.31
N TRP A 113 2.34 2.81 14.14
CA TRP A 113 3.80 2.95 14.03
C TRP A 113 4.26 4.30 14.57
N ARG A 114 3.59 5.40 14.17
CA ARG A 114 3.97 6.77 14.58
C ARG A 114 3.88 6.99 16.08
N ALA A 115 2.98 6.27 16.77
CA ALA A 115 2.81 6.32 18.22
C ALA A 115 3.73 5.34 18.99
N GLY A 116 4.47 4.46 18.29
CA GLY A 116 5.33 3.42 18.88
C GLY A 116 6.76 3.88 19.23
N GLN A 117 7.58 2.95 19.73
CA GLN A 117 8.93 3.21 20.25
C GLN A 117 10.09 2.88 19.28
N ASP A 118 9.81 2.34 18.08
CA ASP A 118 10.82 2.09 17.04
C ASP A 118 10.42 2.76 15.71
N PRO A 119 10.60 4.10 15.61
CA PRO A 119 10.27 4.82 14.39
C PRO A 119 11.17 4.39 13.22
N ASP A 120 12.46 4.11 13.43
CA ASP A 120 13.40 3.95 12.32
C ASP A 120 13.35 2.57 11.67
N GLY A 121 13.00 1.51 12.41
CA GLY A 121 12.97 0.13 11.88
C GLY A 121 11.95 -0.10 10.75
N TRP A 122 10.88 0.71 10.70
CA TRP A 122 9.69 0.47 9.88
C TRP A 122 9.21 1.67 9.05
N ALA A 123 9.98 2.77 9.01
CA ALA A 123 9.60 4.00 8.32
C ALA A 123 9.20 3.78 6.85
N ALA A 124 9.93 2.94 6.11
CA ALA A 124 9.60 2.60 4.72
C ALA A 124 8.26 1.86 4.59
N GLY A 125 7.99 0.89 5.45
CA GLY A 125 6.71 0.18 5.50
C GLY A 125 5.55 1.08 5.91
N ALA A 126 5.77 1.97 6.88
CA ALA A 126 4.79 2.94 7.33
C ALA A 126 4.46 3.96 6.24
N ALA A 127 5.47 4.55 5.59
CA ALA A 127 5.28 5.44 4.45
C ALA A 127 4.55 4.73 3.31
N GLY A 128 4.93 3.49 2.99
CA GLY A 128 4.25 2.66 1.99
C GLY A 128 2.79 2.37 2.32
N ALA A 129 2.46 2.10 3.59
CA ALA A 129 1.09 1.88 4.04
C ALA A 129 0.26 3.17 3.94
N LEU A 130 0.82 4.32 4.32
CA LEU A 130 0.13 5.59 4.18
C LEU A 130 -0.02 6.01 2.70
N ALA A 131 0.95 5.68 1.85
CA ALA A 131 0.86 5.84 0.40
C ALA A 131 -0.26 4.98 -0.20
N LEU A 132 -0.41 3.74 0.26
CA LEU A 132 -1.54 2.88 -0.10
C LEU A 132 -2.88 3.50 0.36
N ALA A 133 -2.94 4.01 1.59
CA ALA A 133 -4.12 4.71 2.11
C ALA A 133 -4.47 5.97 1.29
N SER A 134 -3.45 6.66 0.76
CA SER A 134 -3.59 7.79 -0.16
C SER A 134 -4.20 7.34 -1.49
N TRP A 135 -3.68 6.26 -2.09
CA TRP A 135 -4.26 5.66 -3.30
C TRP A 135 -5.72 5.26 -3.07
N CYS A 136 -6.05 4.59 -1.96
CA CYS A 136 -7.43 4.22 -1.64
C CYS A 136 -8.36 5.44 -1.56
N SER A 137 -7.93 6.54 -0.93
CA SER A 137 -8.71 7.79 -0.90
C SER A 137 -8.94 8.37 -2.29
N TRP A 138 -7.91 8.35 -3.14
CA TRP A 138 -8.02 8.84 -4.52
C TRP A 138 -8.96 7.96 -5.35
N ALA A 139 -8.84 6.64 -5.22
CA ALA A 139 -9.64 5.65 -5.94
C ALA A 139 -11.16 5.77 -5.67
N VAL A 140 -11.55 6.26 -4.48
CA VAL A 140 -12.95 6.54 -4.11
C VAL A 140 -13.34 8.01 -4.28
N GLY A 141 -12.53 8.81 -4.98
CA GLY A 141 -12.83 10.20 -5.34
C GLY A 141 -12.52 11.25 -4.27
N SER A 142 -11.84 10.90 -3.17
CA SER A 142 -11.46 11.84 -2.11
C SER A 142 -10.07 12.44 -2.36
N ALA A 143 -9.99 13.40 -3.29
CA ALA A 143 -8.75 14.04 -3.71
C ALA A 143 -7.99 14.71 -2.54
N GLU A 144 -8.69 15.44 -1.68
CA GLU A 144 -8.06 16.16 -0.56
C GLU A 144 -7.48 15.18 0.49
N ARG A 145 -8.23 14.12 0.83
CA ARG A 145 -7.74 13.09 1.76
C ARG A 145 -6.55 12.33 1.18
N ALA A 146 -6.59 12.03 -0.13
CA ALA A 146 -5.47 11.43 -0.84
C ALA A 146 -4.23 12.33 -0.77
N ARG A 147 -4.38 13.63 -1.06
CA ARG A 147 -3.30 14.61 -1.00
C ARG A 147 -2.65 14.67 0.38
N ILE A 148 -3.45 14.82 1.44
CA ILE A 148 -2.95 14.90 2.82
C ILE A 148 -2.15 13.64 3.18
N ARG A 149 -2.69 12.45 2.89
CA ARG A 149 -2.01 11.18 3.16
C ARG A 149 -0.70 11.04 2.38
N ALA A 150 -0.68 11.45 1.10
CA ALA A 150 0.54 11.41 0.30
C ALA A 150 1.62 12.35 0.84
N VAL A 151 1.26 13.55 1.29
CA VAL A 151 2.20 14.50 1.89
C VAL A 151 2.83 13.90 3.16
N TYR A 152 2.03 13.37 4.08
CA TYR A 152 2.55 12.74 5.29
C TYR A 152 3.39 11.48 5.01
N ALA A 153 3.08 10.73 3.94
CA ALA A 153 3.91 9.60 3.52
C ALA A 153 5.29 10.08 3.03
N LEU A 154 5.33 11.18 2.27
CA LEU A 154 6.57 11.81 1.78
C LEU A 154 7.36 12.51 2.89
N GLU A 155 6.70 13.03 3.93
CA GLU A 155 7.36 13.51 5.15
C GLU A 155 7.99 12.37 5.95
N THR A 156 7.41 11.16 5.88
CA THR A 156 7.95 9.97 6.54
C THR A 156 9.16 9.40 5.77
N VAL A 157 9.05 9.29 4.44
CA VAL A 157 10.14 8.90 3.55
C VAL A 157 10.14 9.82 2.32
N PRO A 158 11.12 10.74 2.22
CA PRO A 158 11.34 11.50 0.99
C PRO A 158 11.58 10.51 -0.15
N ASP A 159 10.90 10.69 -1.28
CA ASP A 159 10.95 9.81 -2.46
C ASP A 159 10.12 8.51 -2.39
N GLU A 160 9.16 8.39 -1.47
CA GLU A 160 8.18 7.28 -1.50
C GLU A 160 7.43 7.26 -2.86
N PRO A 161 7.64 6.25 -3.73
CA PRO A 161 7.20 6.28 -5.12
C PRO A 161 5.68 6.33 -5.32
N LEU A 162 4.91 5.59 -4.51
CA LEU A 162 3.45 5.54 -4.65
C LEU A 162 2.81 6.84 -4.15
N ALA A 163 3.29 7.39 -3.03
CA ALA A 163 2.84 8.68 -2.54
C ALA A 163 3.14 9.80 -3.54
N GLY A 164 4.35 9.80 -4.11
CA GLY A 164 4.73 10.72 -5.17
C GLY A 164 3.84 10.61 -6.41
N LEU A 165 3.50 9.39 -6.82
CA LEU A 165 2.55 9.14 -7.92
C LEU A 165 1.17 9.73 -7.60
N VAL A 166 0.56 9.35 -6.48
CA VAL A 166 -0.80 9.80 -6.12
C VAL A 166 -0.84 11.32 -5.97
N LEU A 167 0.17 11.94 -5.35
CA LEU A 167 0.23 13.39 -5.19
C LEU A 167 0.29 14.10 -6.55
N ARG A 168 1.08 13.59 -7.50
CA ARG A 168 1.11 14.14 -8.87
C ARG A 168 -0.23 13.95 -9.58
N THR A 169 -0.85 12.78 -9.47
CA THR A 169 -2.16 12.49 -10.04
C THR A 169 -3.24 13.46 -9.53
N VAL A 170 -3.30 13.67 -8.21
CA VAL A 170 -4.25 14.62 -7.60
C VAL A 170 -3.97 16.06 -8.03
N ARG A 171 -2.70 16.50 -8.04
CA ARG A 171 -2.32 17.84 -8.48
C ARG A 171 -2.66 18.10 -9.95
N ALA A 172 -2.60 17.07 -10.80
CA ALA A 172 -3.00 17.14 -12.19
C ALA A 172 -4.53 17.16 -12.40
N GLY A 173 -5.33 17.01 -11.34
CA GLY A 173 -6.78 16.94 -11.43
C GLY A 173 -7.30 15.62 -12.02
N ASN A 174 -6.47 14.58 -12.08
CA ASN A 174 -6.85 13.29 -12.64
C ASN A 174 -7.69 12.50 -11.62
N ALA A 175 -8.97 12.34 -11.93
CA ALA A 175 -9.86 11.43 -11.21
C ALA A 175 -9.75 10.00 -11.77
N PRO A 176 -10.06 8.96 -10.97
CA PRO A 176 -10.19 7.62 -11.51
C PRO A 176 -11.36 7.54 -12.51
N VAL A 177 -11.18 6.73 -13.56
CA VAL A 177 -12.09 6.53 -14.68
C VAL A 177 -12.51 5.07 -14.76
N TRP A 178 -13.08 4.56 -13.67
CA TRP A 178 -13.52 3.18 -13.57
C TRP A 178 -14.66 2.88 -14.56
N GLU A 179 -14.62 1.69 -15.16
CA GLU A 179 -15.67 1.16 -16.03
C GLU A 179 -16.83 0.64 -15.16
N ARG A 180 -18.07 0.97 -15.54
CA ARG A 180 -19.28 0.54 -14.82
C ARG A 180 -19.80 -0.79 -15.35
#